data_AF-A0A9W6U9K3-F1
#
_entry.id   AF-A0A9W6U9K3-F1
#
_cell.length_a   1.000
_cell.length_b   1.000
_cell.length_c   1.000
_cell.angle_alpha   90.00
_cell.angle_beta   90.00
_cell.angle_gamma   90.00
#
_symmetry.space_group_name_H-M   'P 1'
#
loop_
_entity.id
_entity.type
_entity.pdbx_description
1 polymer ?
#
loop_
_entity_poly.entity_id
_entity_poly.type
_entity_poly.pdbx_seq_one_letter_code
_entity_poly.pdbx_strand_id
1 'polypeptide(L)'
;MDYIDVNFDWLEEKLAAIKDKYVLFDFPGQVELYTHENSVHSILQKLQKLGYRLPHINVLSKIDLMQQYGKLAFNLDFYTDVLDLRYLLDRLDEPDDAEDEDQISLEPRHTTIPNLRLAERFRRMNEALVDVIEDFSLVSFLPLQIQDPATLQKVVAAIDKANGFVFTGVDFQTAVVKDYAFGDQSAPDVQEKYLDQ
;
A
#
# COMPACT_ATOMS: atom_id res chain seq x y z
N MET A 1 -20.01 -2.97 -10.44
CA MET A 1 -19.82 -4.38 -10.02
C MET A 1 -21.16 -5.10 -9.84
N ASP A 2 -22.27 -4.35 -9.81
CA ASP A 2 -23.65 -4.84 -9.76
C ASP A 2 -23.97 -6.10 -10.56
N TYR A 3 -23.54 -6.20 -11.82
CA TYR A 3 -23.85 -7.37 -12.65
C TYR A 3 -23.28 -8.67 -12.06
N ILE A 4 -22.05 -8.63 -11.55
CA ILE A 4 -21.41 -9.78 -10.90
C ILE A 4 -22.11 -10.09 -9.58
N ASP A 5 -22.55 -9.07 -8.84
CA ASP A 5 -23.26 -9.29 -7.57
C ASP A 5 -24.62 -9.97 -7.79
N VAL A 6 -25.38 -9.54 -8.79
CA VAL A 6 -26.67 -10.14 -9.16
C VAL A 6 -26.50 -11.56 -9.71
N ASN A 7 -25.44 -11.80 -10.49
CA ASN A 7 -25.16 -13.09 -11.12
C ASN A 7 -24.01 -13.84 -10.42
N PHE A 8 -23.96 -13.79 -9.09
CA PHE A 8 -22.82 -14.34 -8.34
C PHE A 8 -22.65 -15.86 -8.55
N ASP A 9 -23.75 -16.60 -8.75
CA ASP A 9 -23.72 -18.05 -9.03
C ASP A 9 -22.85 -18.38 -10.25
N TRP A 10 -22.87 -17.51 -11.28
CA TRP A 10 -21.99 -17.66 -12.45
C TRP A 10 -20.51 -17.51 -12.07
N LEU A 11 -20.18 -16.55 -11.22
CA LEU A 11 -18.80 -16.36 -10.75
C LEU A 11 -18.36 -17.55 -9.90
N GLU A 12 -19.22 -18.05 -9.01
CA GLU A 12 -18.95 -19.22 -8.17
C GLU A 12 -18.64 -20.46 -9.02
N GLU A 13 -19.44 -20.74 -10.05
CA GLU A 13 -19.20 -21.86 -10.96
C GLU A 13 -17.85 -21.71 -11.69
N LYS A 14 -17.52 -20.50 -12.15
CA LYS A 14 -16.25 -20.23 -12.84
C LYS A 14 -15.04 -20.35 -11.91
N LEU A 15 -15.16 -19.87 -10.66
CA LEU A 15 -14.11 -20.01 -9.65
C LEU A 15 -13.91 -21.49 -9.28
N ALA A 16 -14.98 -22.27 -9.14
CA ALA A 16 -14.90 -23.70 -8.84
C ALA A 16 -14.20 -24.50 -9.96
N ALA A 17 -14.35 -24.08 -11.22
CA ALA A 17 -13.69 -24.69 -12.37
C ALA A 17 -12.19 -24.33 -12.48
N ILE A 18 -11.75 -23.24 -11.84
CA ILE A 18 -10.37 -22.76 -11.92
C ILE A 18 -9.67 -23.03 -10.58
N LYS A 19 -8.96 -24.14 -10.51
CA LYS A 19 -8.09 -24.47 -9.36
C LYS A 19 -6.64 -24.06 -9.63
N ASP A 20 -5.92 -23.72 -8.57
CA ASP A 20 -4.48 -23.47 -8.54
C ASP A 20 -4.00 -22.36 -9.49
N LYS A 21 -4.81 -21.31 -9.67
CA LYS A 21 -4.44 -20.14 -10.48
C LYS A 21 -4.79 -18.84 -9.76
N TYR A 22 -4.04 -17.80 -10.10
CA TYR A 22 -4.39 -16.43 -9.74
C TYR A 22 -5.55 -15.94 -10.59
N VAL A 23 -6.59 -15.44 -9.93
CA VAL A 23 -7.69 -14.72 -10.55
C VAL A 23 -7.54 -13.25 -10.18
N LEU A 24 -7.35 -12.41 -11.19
CA LEU A 24 -7.27 -10.97 -10.99
C LEU A 24 -8.64 -10.35 -11.19
N PHE A 25 -9.11 -9.65 -10.17
CA PHE A 25 -10.30 -8.81 -10.26
C PHE A 25 -9.85 -7.36 -10.42
N ASP A 26 -10.26 -6.75 -11.53
CA ASP A 26 -10.08 -5.31 -11.74
C ASP A 26 -11.25 -4.58 -11.08
N PHE A 27 -10.97 -3.95 -9.95
CA PHE A 27 -11.97 -3.18 -9.21
C PHE A 27 -11.91 -1.69 -9.60
N PRO A 28 -13.05 -0.97 -9.54
CA PRO A 28 -13.06 0.46 -9.86
C PRO A 28 -12.13 1.26 -8.93
N GLY A 29 -11.50 2.32 -9.43
CA GLY A 29 -10.59 3.16 -8.62
C GLY A 29 -11.25 4.31 -7.84
N GLN A 30 -12.55 4.56 -8.04
CA GLN A 30 -13.27 5.67 -7.41
C GLN A 30 -13.85 5.25 -6.06
N VAL A 31 -13.62 6.05 -5.02
CA VAL A 31 -14.05 5.74 -3.63
C VAL A 31 -15.58 5.67 -3.52
N GLU A 32 -16.29 6.49 -4.30
CA GLU A 32 -17.76 6.56 -4.32
C GLU A 32 -18.41 5.24 -4.72
N LEU A 33 -17.73 4.44 -5.55
CA LEU A 33 -18.19 3.11 -5.98
C LEU A 33 -18.02 2.05 -4.88
N TYR A 34 -17.31 2.37 -3.79
CA TYR A 34 -17.26 1.51 -2.60
C TYR A 34 -18.21 2.01 -1.51
N THR A 35 -18.40 3.33 -1.39
CA THR A 35 -19.23 3.90 -0.32
C THR A 35 -20.73 3.89 -0.64
N HIS A 36 -21.11 4.01 -1.92
CA HIS A 36 -22.52 4.05 -2.33
C HIS A 36 -23.02 2.75 -2.98
N GLU A 37 -22.15 2.01 -3.67
CA GLU A 37 -22.50 0.72 -4.28
C GLU A 37 -22.20 -0.42 -3.28
N ASN A 38 -23.24 -1.08 -2.78
CA ASN A 38 -23.07 -2.23 -1.87
C ASN A 38 -22.53 -3.49 -2.57
N SER A 39 -22.44 -3.46 -3.90
CA SER A 39 -22.12 -4.64 -4.72
C SER A 39 -20.72 -5.17 -4.47
N VAL A 40 -19.72 -4.30 -4.30
CA VAL A 40 -18.36 -4.74 -3.92
C VAL A 40 -18.36 -5.41 -2.55
N HIS A 41 -19.01 -4.78 -1.56
CA HIS A 41 -19.13 -5.34 -0.21
C HIS A 41 -19.85 -6.69 -0.20
N SER A 42 -20.94 -6.82 -0.95
CA SER A 42 -21.70 -8.06 -1.11
C SER A 42 -20.86 -9.15 -1.76
N ILE A 43 -20.15 -8.85 -2.85
CA ILE A 43 -19.25 -9.80 -3.53
C ILE A 43 -18.17 -10.30 -2.56
N LEU A 44 -17.50 -9.40 -1.83
CA LEU A 44 -16.46 -9.78 -0.86
C LEU A 44 -17.01 -10.67 0.26
N GLN A 45 -18.20 -10.34 0.80
CA GLN A 45 -18.87 -11.18 1.80
C GLN A 45 -19.25 -12.56 1.27
N LYS A 46 -19.73 -12.65 0.02
CA LYS A 46 -20.05 -13.93 -0.63
C LYS A 46 -18.78 -14.76 -0.86
N LEU A 47 -17.68 -14.14 -1.31
CA LEU A 47 -16.38 -14.80 -1.43
C LEU A 47 -15.88 -15.33 -0.07
N GLN A 48 -16.02 -14.56 1.01
CA GLN A 48 -15.69 -15.03 2.37
C GLN A 48 -16.54 -16.24 2.78
N LYS A 49 -17.84 -16.24 2.47
CA LYS A 49 -18.73 -17.40 2.74
C LYS A 49 -18.33 -18.65 1.96
N LEU A 50 -17.76 -18.50 0.77
CA LEU A 50 -17.17 -19.59 -0.01
C LEU A 50 -15.83 -20.08 0.56
N GLY A 51 -15.32 -19.46 1.62
CA GLY A 51 -14.07 -19.85 2.28
C GLY A 51 -12.83 -19.14 1.76
N TYR A 52 -12.97 -18.16 0.85
CA TYR A 52 -11.85 -17.32 0.44
C TYR A 52 -11.45 -16.38 1.58
N ARG A 53 -10.19 -16.43 1.98
CA ARG A 53 -9.61 -15.44 2.89
C ARG A 53 -9.27 -14.19 2.09
N LEU A 54 -9.44 -13.02 2.71
CA LEU A 54 -9.13 -11.73 2.10
C LEU A 54 -7.95 -11.08 2.83
N PRO A 55 -6.71 -11.58 2.67
CA PRO A 55 -5.56 -10.86 3.15
C PRO A 55 -5.38 -9.55 2.38
N HIS A 56 -4.75 -8.58 3.02
CA HIS A 56 -4.46 -7.28 2.44
C HIS A 56 -2.96 -7.01 2.47
N ILE A 57 -2.43 -6.45 1.39
CA ILE A 57 -1.03 -6.04 1.26
C ILE A 57 -1.06 -4.61 0.71
N ASN A 58 -0.47 -3.66 1.42
CA ASN A 58 -0.29 -2.32 0.88
C ASN A 58 0.95 -2.29 -0.02
N VAL A 59 0.84 -1.65 -1.16
CA VAL A 59 1.93 -1.51 -2.12
C VAL A 59 2.17 -0.02 -2.39
N LEU A 60 3.40 0.43 -2.20
CA LEU A 60 3.83 1.77 -2.57
C LEU A 60 4.41 1.72 -3.99
N SER A 61 3.58 2.09 -4.97
CA SER A 61 3.95 2.03 -6.40
C SER A 61 4.55 3.33 -6.92
N LYS A 62 5.24 3.27 -8.06
CA LYS A 62 5.80 4.42 -8.79
C LYS A 62 6.83 5.23 -7.99
N ILE A 63 7.66 4.51 -7.23
CA ILE A 63 8.74 5.11 -6.43
C ILE A 63 9.75 5.92 -7.27
N ASP A 64 9.87 5.65 -8.57
CA ASP A 64 10.69 6.42 -9.52
C ASP A 64 10.20 7.85 -9.72
N LEU A 65 8.88 8.08 -9.60
CA LEU A 65 8.34 9.42 -9.76
C LEU A 65 8.67 10.29 -8.55
N MET A 66 8.96 9.71 -7.38
CA MET A 66 9.27 10.46 -6.16
C MET A 66 10.49 11.38 -6.36
N GLN A 67 11.48 10.98 -7.15
CA GLN A 67 12.62 11.86 -7.51
C GLN A 67 12.20 13.11 -8.28
N GLN A 68 11.19 13.00 -9.14
CA GLN A 68 10.69 14.13 -9.92
C GLN A 68 9.99 15.16 -9.03
N TYR A 69 9.53 14.72 -7.85
CA TYR A 69 8.94 15.54 -6.81
C TYR A 69 9.94 15.89 -5.70
N GLY A 70 11.24 15.96 -6.04
CA GLY A 70 12.29 16.53 -5.19
C GLY A 70 12.74 15.64 -4.04
N LYS A 71 13.51 16.23 -3.13
CA LYS A 71 14.10 15.50 -2.01
C LYS A 71 13.03 15.17 -0.98
N LEU A 72 12.91 13.89 -0.65
CA LEU A 72 12.02 13.44 0.42
C LEU A 72 12.44 14.02 1.76
N ALA A 73 11.46 14.36 2.59
CA ALA A 73 11.70 14.80 3.96
C ALA A 73 12.34 13.69 4.82
N PHE A 74 12.01 12.43 4.52
CA PHE A 74 12.50 11.25 5.23
C PHE A 74 12.99 10.18 4.25
N ASN A 75 13.72 9.20 4.78
CA ASN A 75 14.11 8.00 4.04
C ASN A 75 12.88 7.19 3.63
N LEU A 76 13.01 6.38 2.57
CA LEU A 76 11.91 5.57 2.05
C LEU A 76 11.37 4.60 3.12
N ASP A 77 12.25 4.08 3.97
CA ASP A 77 11.97 3.21 5.12
C ASP A 77 10.89 3.78 6.04
N PHE A 78 10.92 5.10 6.25
CA PHE A 78 9.92 5.78 7.08
C PHE A 78 8.51 5.62 6.49
N TYR A 79 8.39 5.73 5.18
CA TYR A 79 7.11 5.62 4.46
C TYR A 79 6.69 4.17 4.24
N THR A 80 7.62 3.21 4.21
CA THR A 80 7.31 1.78 4.03
C THR A 80 6.98 1.09 5.33
N ASP A 81 7.78 1.33 6.37
CA ASP A 81 7.68 0.59 7.63
C ASP A 81 6.75 1.30 8.61
N VAL A 82 6.48 2.59 8.39
CA VAL A 82 5.53 3.40 9.16
C VAL A 82 5.87 3.34 10.66
N LEU A 83 7.16 3.48 10.95
CA LEU A 83 7.73 3.49 12.30
C LEU A 83 8.14 4.92 12.67
N ASP A 84 7.87 5.31 13.91
CA ASP A 84 8.19 6.63 14.47
C ASP A 84 7.51 7.82 13.77
N LEU A 85 6.22 7.68 13.45
CA LEU A 85 5.34 8.70 12.88
C LEU A 85 5.25 9.99 13.71
N ARG A 86 5.81 10.02 14.92
CA ARG A 86 5.95 11.25 15.71
C ARG A 86 6.76 12.32 14.97
N TYR A 87 7.74 11.94 14.14
CA TYR A 87 8.44 12.89 13.26
C TYR A 87 7.50 13.58 12.27
N LEU A 88 6.45 12.89 11.82
CA LEU A 88 5.44 13.47 10.95
C LEU A 88 4.54 14.44 11.72
N LEU A 89 4.28 14.20 13.02
CA LEU A 89 3.57 15.16 13.87
C LEU A 89 4.37 16.46 14.01
N ASP A 90 5.67 16.37 14.26
CA ASP A 90 6.52 17.55 14.41
C ASP A 90 6.60 18.35 13.09
N ARG A 91 6.72 17.67 11.94
CA ARG A 91 6.69 18.31 10.62
C ARG A 91 5.34 18.96 10.30
N LEU A 92 4.22 18.37 10.75
CA LEU A 92 2.87 18.94 10.57
C LEU A 92 2.64 20.22 11.41
N ASP A 93 3.39 20.38 12.50
CA ASP A 93 3.30 21.54 13.38
C ASP A 93 4.25 22.69 12.96
N GLU A 94 5.17 22.44 12.02
CA GLU A 94 6.02 23.47 11.44
C GLU A 94 5.20 24.42 10.53
N PRO A 95 5.36 25.75 10.65
CA PRO A 95 4.69 26.69 9.78
C PRO A 95 5.23 26.60 8.34
N ASP A 96 4.32 26.69 7.36
CA ASP A 96 4.63 26.71 5.91
C ASP A 96 5.61 27.84 5.49
N ASP A 97 5.92 28.78 6.40
CA ASP A 97 6.74 29.98 6.17
C ASP A 97 8.23 29.80 6.52
N ALA A 98 8.68 28.61 6.93
CA ALA A 98 10.10 28.35 7.18
C ALA A 98 10.87 28.19 5.86
N GLU A 99 11.29 29.32 5.27
CA GLU A 99 12.43 29.58 4.35
C GLU A 99 13.06 28.42 3.50
N ASP A 100 12.30 27.41 3.11
CA ASP A 100 12.75 26.39 2.17
C ASP A 100 12.28 26.77 0.76
N GLU A 101 12.98 27.73 0.13
CA GLU A 101 12.77 28.10 -1.28
C GLU A 101 12.98 26.92 -2.26
N ASP A 102 13.46 25.77 -1.78
CA ASP A 102 13.72 24.57 -2.59
C ASP A 102 12.72 23.40 -2.36
N GLN A 103 11.64 23.58 -1.59
CA GLN A 103 10.63 22.52 -1.36
C GLN A 103 9.34 22.70 -2.17
N ILE A 104 8.85 21.58 -2.69
CA ILE A 104 7.82 21.51 -3.72
C ILE A 104 6.45 21.82 -3.13
N SER A 105 5.82 22.88 -3.66
CA SER A 105 4.39 23.13 -3.50
C SER A 105 3.60 22.08 -4.28
N LEU A 106 3.18 21.02 -3.59
CA LEU A 106 2.12 20.12 -4.04
C LEU A 106 0.79 20.88 -3.85
N GLU A 107 0.26 21.47 -4.93
CA GLU A 107 -1.06 22.16 -5.11
C GLU A 107 -0.97 23.67 -5.46
N PRO A 108 -1.85 24.20 -6.34
CA PRO A 108 -1.94 25.63 -6.63
C PRO A 108 -2.45 26.37 -5.39
N ARG A 109 -1.65 27.27 -4.82
CA ARG A 109 -1.95 28.21 -3.71
C ARG A 109 -3.47 28.44 -3.49
N HIS A 110 -4.13 27.54 -2.77
CA HIS A 110 -5.50 27.75 -2.32
C HIS A 110 -5.45 28.04 -0.82
N THR A 111 -5.60 29.33 -0.55
CA THR A 111 -5.87 29.95 0.75
C THR A 111 -4.86 29.68 1.86
N THR A 112 -3.97 30.67 2.04
CA THR A 112 -3.36 31.06 3.32
C THR A 112 -4.38 31.06 4.45
N ILE A 113 -4.57 29.92 5.11
CA ILE A 113 -5.14 29.85 6.45
C ILE A 113 -3.96 29.41 7.32
N PRO A 114 -3.55 30.19 8.35
CA PRO A 114 -2.48 29.76 9.24
C PRO A 114 -2.90 28.47 9.95
N ASN A 115 -2.35 27.34 9.50
CA ASN A 115 -2.69 25.97 9.93
C ASN A 115 -2.33 25.70 11.41
N LEU A 116 -1.55 26.57 12.04
CA LEU A 116 -1.09 26.46 13.44
C LEU A 116 -2.23 26.13 14.42
N ARG A 117 -3.40 26.77 14.29
CA ARG A 117 -4.53 26.52 15.21
C ARG A 117 -5.22 25.17 14.98
N LEU A 118 -5.15 24.63 13.77
CA LEU A 118 -5.76 23.35 13.42
C LEU A 118 -4.83 22.22 13.85
N ALA A 119 -3.52 22.37 13.58
CA ALA A 119 -2.47 21.43 13.97
C ALA A 119 -2.40 21.27 15.51
N GLU A 120 -2.33 22.37 16.26
CA GLU A 120 -2.39 22.33 17.73
C GLU A 120 -3.67 21.67 18.27
N ARG A 121 -4.81 21.91 17.61
CA ARG A 121 -6.11 21.39 18.05
C ARG A 121 -6.23 19.88 17.84
N PHE A 122 -5.64 19.35 16.78
CA PHE A 122 -5.70 17.94 16.44
C PHE A 122 -4.45 17.15 16.84
N ARG A 123 -3.40 17.80 17.37
CA ARG A 123 -2.16 17.13 17.78
C ARG A 123 -2.39 15.92 18.67
N ARG A 124 -3.19 16.06 19.74
CA ARG A 124 -3.53 14.94 20.65
C ARG A 124 -4.28 13.79 19.97
N MET A 125 -5.07 14.11 18.94
CA MET A 125 -5.81 13.10 18.16
C MET A 125 -4.87 12.39 17.19
N ASN A 126 -4.00 13.13 16.51
CA ASN A 126 -3.01 12.58 15.61
C ASN A 126 -1.99 11.72 16.36
N GLU A 127 -1.56 12.13 17.56
CA GLU A 127 -0.70 11.35 18.46
C GLU A 127 -1.36 10.01 18.85
N ALA A 128 -2.62 10.05 19.30
CA ALA A 128 -3.34 8.80 19.60
C ALA A 128 -3.51 7.89 18.37
N LEU A 129 -3.64 8.47 17.17
CA LEU A 129 -3.73 7.72 15.92
C LEU A 129 -2.37 7.12 15.53
N VAL A 130 -1.28 7.86 15.73
CA VAL A 130 0.09 7.38 15.56
C VAL A 130 0.35 6.19 16.47
N ASP A 131 0.06 6.34 17.77
CA ASP A 131 0.27 5.27 18.76
C ASP A 131 -0.46 3.98 18.33
N VAL A 132 -1.72 4.10 17.87
CA VAL A 132 -2.50 2.92 17.41
C VAL A 132 -1.91 2.30 16.14
N ILE A 133 -1.46 3.11 15.18
CA ILE A 133 -0.87 2.57 13.95
C ILE A 133 0.43 1.83 14.26
N GLU A 134 1.28 2.39 15.11
CA GLU A 134 2.58 1.83 15.50
C GLU A 134 2.42 0.59 16.38
N ASP A 135 1.67 0.69 17.48
CA ASP A 135 1.51 -0.38 18.47
C ASP A 135 0.94 -1.66 17.87
N PHE A 136 0.04 -1.53 16.89
CA PHE A 136 -0.58 -2.66 16.20
C PHE A 136 0.04 -2.95 14.83
N SER A 137 1.08 -2.20 14.42
CA SER A 137 1.73 -2.29 13.11
C SER A 137 0.72 -2.41 11.96
N LEU A 138 -0.32 -1.56 12.01
CA LEU A 138 -1.51 -1.71 11.15
C LEU A 138 -1.21 -1.46 9.68
N VAL A 139 -0.19 -0.65 9.41
CA VAL A 139 0.12 -0.17 8.08
C VAL A 139 1.60 -0.41 7.82
N SER A 140 1.87 -1.10 6.72
CA SER A 140 3.21 -1.22 6.13
C SER A 140 3.03 -1.36 4.63
N PHE A 141 3.96 -0.82 3.87
CA PHE A 141 3.93 -0.80 2.41
C PHE A 141 5.12 -1.54 1.82
N LEU A 142 4.87 -2.34 0.79
CA LEU A 142 5.93 -2.91 -0.03
C LEU A 142 6.25 -1.94 -1.18
N PRO A 143 7.49 -1.45 -1.32
CA PRO A 143 7.86 -0.61 -2.46
C PRO A 143 7.82 -1.44 -3.75
N LEU A 144 7.21 -0.88 -4.79
CA LEU A 144 7.07 -1.51 -6.09
C LEU A 144 7.52 -0.57 -7.22
N GLN A 145 8.51 -1.04 -7.96
CA GLN A 145 8.90 -0.50 -9.26
C GLN A 145 8.65 -1.56 -10.34
N ILE A 146 7.75 -1.28 -11.28
CA ILE A 146 7.39 -2.24 -12.34
C ILE A 146 8.57 -2.61 -13.25
N GLN A 147 9.54 -1.72 -13.37
CA GLN A 147 10.76 -1.97 -14.14
C GLN A 147 11.83 -2.75 -13.38
N ASP A 148 11.66 -2.95 -12.06
CA ASP A 148 12.60 -3.69 -11.23
C ASP A 148 12.04 -5.09 -10.91
N PRO A 149 12.60 -6.15 -11.52
CA PRO A 149 12.13 -7.52 -11.26
C PRO A 149 12.29 -7.91 -9.79
N ALA A 150 13.26 -7.35 -9.05
CA ALA A 150 13.46 -7.69 -7.64
C ALA A 150 12.29 -7.20 -6.76
N THR A 151 11.83 -5.97 -6.97
CA THR A 151 10.68 -5.41 -6.21
C THR A 151 9.38 -6.16 -6.54
N LEU A 152 9.17 -6.49 -7.82
CA LEU A 152 8.01 -7.27 -8.26
C LEU A 152 7.98 -8.66 -7.63
N GLN A 153 9.14 -9.33 -7.58
CA GLN A 153 9.26 -10.65 -6.96
C GLN A 153 8.91 -10.64 -5.48
N LYS A 154 9.28 -9.59 -4.74
CA LYS A 154 8.91 -9.45 -3.32
C LYS A 154 7.42 -9.30 -3.12
N VAL A 155 6.75 -8.51 -3.94
CA VAL A 155 5.28 -8.36 -3.88
C VAL A 155 4.60 -9.69 -4.16
N VAL A 156 5.04 -10.44 -5.18
CA VAL A 156 4.51 -11.78 -5.48
C VAL A 156 4.74 -12.74 -4.31
N ALA A 157 5.95 -12.77 -3.73
CA ALA A 157 6.26 -13.62 -2.58
C ALA A 157 5.39 -13.27 -1.35
N ALA A 158 5.12 -11.98 -1.12
CA ALA A 158 4.22 -11.54 -0.06
C ALA A 158 2.78 -12.00 -0.30
N ILE A 159 2.28 -11.90 -1.55
CA ILE A 159 0.96 -12.40 -1.96
C ILE A 159 0.86 -13.91 -1.76
N ASP A 160 1.85 -14.68 -2.22
CA ASP A 160 1.91 -16.14 -2.08
C ASP A 160 1.87 -16.55 -0.60
N LYS A 161 2.62 -15.84 0.25
CA LYS A 161 2.66 -16.08 1.70
C LYS A 161 1.33 -15.74 2.36
N ALA A 162 0.73 -14.60 2.03
CA ALA A 162 -0.51 -14.13 2.62
C ALA A 162 -1.72 -15.03 2.25
N ASN A 163 -1.75 -15.52 1.01
CA ASN A 163 -2.78 -16.45 0.54
C ASN A 163 -2.51 -17.90 0.92
N GLY A 164 -1.34 -18.21 1.48
CA GLY A 164 -0.92 -19.58 1.82
C GLY A 164 -0.58 -20.45 0.60
N PHE A 165 -0.50 -19.85 -0.59
CA PHE A 165 -0.17 -20.55 -1.83
C PHE A 165 1.25 -21.14 -1.79
N VAL A 166 2.17 -20.49 -1.07
CA VAL A 166 3.54 -20.95 -0.82
C VAL A 166 3.63 -22.39 -0.24
N PHE A 167 2.56 -22.87 0.40
CA PHE A 167 2.53 -24.20 1.05
C PHE A 167 2.01 -25.32 0.14
N THR A 168 1.55 -25.02 -1.08
CA THR A 168 0.84 -25.99 -1.93
C THR A 168 1.73 -27.03 -2.63
N GLY A 169 3.05 -27.01 -2.41
CA GLY A 169 3.95 -28.08 -2.86
C GLY A 169 4.03 -28.28 -4.38
N VAL A 170 3.43 -27.37 -5.16
CA VAL A 170 3.54 -27.37 -6.61
C VAL A 170 5.00 -27.11 -6.94
N ASP A 171 5.62 -28.06 -7.65
CA ASP A 171 6.97 -27.94 -8.21
C ASP A 171 7.01 -26.75 -9.17
N PHE A 172 7.21 -25.60 -8.57
CA PHE A 172 7.43 -24.38 -9.27
C PHE A 172 8.88 -24.45 -9.80
N GLN A 173 9.06 -25.02 -11.01
CA GLN A 173 10.16 -24.58 -11.86
C GLN A 173 10.04 -23.08 -12.22
N THR A 174 8.92 -22.47 -11.86
CA THR A 174 8.64 -21.03 -11.89
C THR A 174 8.90 -20.35 -10.54
N ALA A 175 9.39 -21.06 -9.51
CA ALA A 175 9.51 -20.52 -8.14
C ALA A 175 10.80 -19.77 -8.09
N VAL A 176 10.64 -18.48 -7.91
CA VAL A 176 11.63 -17.52 -7.41
C VAL A 176 12.16 -17.93 -6.01
N VAL A 177 11.85 -19.13 -5.49
CA VAL A 177 11.94 -19.50 -4.07
C VAL A 177 12.99 -20.59 -3.80
N LYS A 178 13.97 -20.85 -4.69
CA LYS A 178 15.03 -21.83 -4.36
C LYS A 178 16.47 -21.35 -4.22
N ASP A 179 16.82 -20.09 -4.45
CA ASP A 179 18.22 -19.66 -4.24
C ASP A 179 18.46 -18.26 -3.65
N TYR A 180 17.43 -17.49 -3.29
CA TYR A 180 17.64 -16.23 -2.57
C TYR A 180 17.28 -16.39 -1.10
N ALA A 181 18.26 -16.90 -0.36
CA ALA A 181 18.44 -16.54 1.04
C ALA A 181 18.30 -15.03 1.16
N PHE A 182 17.27 -14.54 1.85
CA PHE A 182 17.18 -13.20 2.45
C PHE A 182 18.11 -12.16 1.80
N GLY A 183 17.89 -11.94 0.50
CA GLY A 183 18.54 -10.89 -0.26
C GLY A 183 17.84 -9.62 0.15
N ASP A 184 18.32 -9.08 1.26
CA ASP A 184 17.88 -7.87 1.92
C ASP A 184 18.12 -6.68 1.00
N GLN A 185 17.33 -6.55 -0.07
CA GLN A 185 17.10 -5.23 -0.63
C GLN A 185 16.15 -4.51 0.31
N SER A 186 16.65 -4.13 1.48
CA SER A 186 15.90 -3.32 2.42
C SER A 186 15.47 -2.02 1.70
N ALA A 187 14.47 -1.31 2.22
CA ALA A 187 14.08 -0.01 1.67
C ALA A 187 15.29 0.98 1.45
N PRO A 188 16.43 0.88 2.17
CA PRO A 188 17.70 1.54 1.84
C PRO A 188 18.26 1.24 0.44
N ASP A 189 18.27 -0.03 0.01
CA ASP A 189 18.81 -0.40 -1.32
C ASP A 189 17.94 0.18 -2.45
N VAL A 190 16.63 0.28 -2.20
CA VAL A 190 15.67 0.89 -3.11
C VAL A 190 15.86 2.41 -3.12
N GLN A 191 16.12 3.02 -1.97
CA GLN A 191 16.41 4.45 -1.86
C GLN A 191 17.71 4.83 -2.57
N GLU A 192 18.81 4.12 -2.33
CA GLU A 192 20.09 4.38 -3.03
C GLU A 192 19.92 4.27 -4.55
N LYS A 193 19.15 3.27 -5.00
CA LYS A 193 18.95 2.99 -6.42
C LYS A 193 17.99 3.96 -7.10
N TYR A 194 16.99 4.49 -6.42
CA TYR A 194 15.89 5.24 -7.05
C TYR A 194 15.61 6.60 -6.46
N LEU A 195 16.33 7.06 -5.44
CA LEU A 195 16.11 8.36 -4.82
C LEU A 195 17.41 9.19 -4.77
N ASP A 196 18.56 8.56 -4.58
CA ASP A 196 19.85 9.24 -4.41
C ASP A 196 20.66 9.46 -5.70
N GLN A 197 20.04 9.36 -6.90
CA GLN A 197 20.71 9.58 -8.20
C GLN A 197 20.86 11.05 -8.59
#